data_AF-A0A258FQV3-F1
#
_entry.id   AF-A0A258FQV3-F1
#
_cell.length_a   1.000
_cell.length_b   1.000
_cell.length_c   1.000
_cell.angle_alpha   90.00
_cell.angle_beta   90.00
_cell.angle_gamma   90.00
#
_symmetry.space_group_name_H-M   'P 1'
#
loop_
_entity.id
_entity.type
_entity.pdbx_description
1 polymer ?
#
loop_
_entity_poly.entity_id
_entity_poly.type
_entity_poly.pdbx_seq_one_letter_code
_entity_poly.pdbx_strand_id
1 'polypeptide(L)'
;MSPSLILATTLVASSPAQAAAPAPEMRVAIGDLDFTRDSGQDEFVRRVHAASRDYCRDRIEIVTPDRLGEVSVCRAEMRRLAYRALPAPRMQQLAEAGRLRAIR
;
A
#
# COMPACT_ATOMS: atom_id res chain seq x y z
N MET A 1 -35.81 -54.82 28.44
CA MET A 1 -34.50 -54.24 28.81
C MET A 1 -33.97 -53.54 27.56
N SER A 2 -34.00 -52.22 27.53
CA SER A 2 -33.56 -51.42 26.38
C SER A 2 -32.29 -50.66 26.78
N PRO A 3 -31.16 -50.83 26.09
CA PRO A 3 -30.02 -49.94 26.30
C PRO A 3 -30.18 -48.68 25.45
N SER A 4 -30.29 -47.54 26.12
CA SER A 4 -30.31 -46.21 25.52
C SER A 4 -28.93 -45.84 24.97
N LEU A 5 -28.90 -45.40 23.71
CA LEU A 5 -27.77 -44.74 23.05
C LEU A 5 -27.59 -43.32 23.61
N ILE A 6 -26.37 -42.93 23.96
CA ILE A 6 -26.00 -41.52 24.19
C ILE A 6 -24.90 -41.16 23.20
N LEU A 7 -25.27 -40.43 22.15
CA LEU A 7 -24.34 -39.76 21.24
C LEU A 7 -23.95 -38.40 21.85
N ALA A 8 -22.67 -38.25 22.19
CA ALA A 8 -22.10 -36.97 22.59
C ALA A 8 -21.70 -36.17 21.35
N THR A 9 -22.50 -35.18 20.97
CA THR A 9 -22.15 -34.19 19.94
C THR A 9 -21.24 -33.13 20.55
N THR A 10 -19.95 -33.18 20.22
CA THR A 10 -19.00 -32.09 20.48
C THR A 10 -19.30 -30.92 19.55
N LEU A 11 -19.79 -29.81 20.09
CA LEU A 11 -19.93 -28.55 19.35
C LEU A 11 -18.52 -28.01 19.05
N VAL A 12 -18.09 -28.12 17.80
CA VAL A 12 -16.92 -27.41 17.30
C VAL A 12 -17.33 -25.95 17.15
N ALA A 13 -16.94 -25.12 18.12
CA ALA A 13 -17.12 -23.67 18.05
C ALA A 13 -16.18 -23.10 16.99
N SER A 14 -16.69 -22.95 15.76
CA SER A 14 -16.01 -22.22 14.69
C SER A 14 -16.07 -20.73 15.02
N SER A 15 -15.00 -20.19 15.62
CA SER A 15 -14.82 -18.75 15.71
C SER A 15 -14.77 -18.16 14.31
N PRO A 16 -15.56 -17.11 13.98
CA PRO A 16 -15.38 -16.41 12.72
C PRO A 16 -14.00 -15.76 12.77
N ALA A 17 -13.12 -16.15 11.86
CA ALA A 17 -11.93 -15.36 11.59
C ALA A 17 -12.42 -13.98 11.16
N GLN A 18 -12.36 -12.99 12.05
CA GLN A 18 -12.47 -11.59 11.69
C GLN A 18 -11.36 -11.33 10.66
N ALA A 19 -11.72 -11.34 9.38
CA ALA A 19 -10.84 -10.85 8.33
C ALA A 19 -10.48 -9.41 8.71
N ALA A 20 -9.22 -9.19 9.09
CA ALA A 20 -8.71 -7.85 9.30
C ALA A 20 -9.05 -7.02 8.06
N ALA A 21 -9.72 -5.89 8.26
CA ALA A 21 -9.96 -4.97 7.15
C ALA A 21 -8.61 -4.69 6.47
N PRO A 22 -8.53 -4.72 5.13
CA PRO A 22 -7.27 -4.45 4.44
C PRO A 22 -6.72 -3.13 4.94
N ALA A 23 -5.43 -3.11 5.27
CA ALA A 23 -4.77 -1.90 5.71
C ALA A 23 -5.04 -0.78 4.69
N PRO A 24 -5.29 0.46 5.13
CA PRO A 24 -5.47 1.57 4.20
C PRO A 24 -4.27 1.65 3.25
N GLU A 25 -4.51 1.59 1.94
CA GLU A 25 -3.45 1.63 0.93
C GLU A 25 -3.43 3.00 0.25
N MET A 26 -2.24 3.60 0.13
CA MET A 26 -2.05 4.77 -0.73
C MET A 26 -2.21 4.36 -2.20
N ARG A 27 -3.08 5.05 -2.94
CA ARG A 27 -3.34 4.78 -4.37
C ARG A 27 -2.90 5.94 -5.25
N VAL A 28 -2.31 5.62 -6.40
CA VAL A 28 -1.91 6.59 -7.43
C VAL A 28 -2.44 6.11 -8.78
N ALA A 29 -3.29 6.92 -9.42
CA ALA A 29 -3.79 6.63 -10.75
C ALA A 29 -2.69 6.89 -11.79
N ILE A 30 -2.43 5.88 -12.65
CA ILE A 30 -1.36 5.92 -13.65
C ILE A 30 -1.80 5.44 -15.05
N GLY A 31 -3.07 5.04 -15.21
CA GLY A 31 -3.57 4.46 -16.47
C GLY A 31 -3.64 5.46 -17.61
N ASP A 32 -3.76 6.74 -17.28
CA ASP A 32 -3.84 7.88 -18.19
C ASP A 32 -2.46 8.50 -18.51
N LEU A 33 -1.38 7.99 -17.92
CA LEU A 33 -0.05 8.56 -18.05
C LEU A 33 0.74 7.88 -19.18
N ASP A 34 1.25 8.70 -20.10
CA ASP A 34 2.25 8.28 -21.07
C ASP A 34 3.67 8.47 -20.49
N PHE A 35 4.26 7.37 -20.02
CA PHE A 35 5.60 7.36 -19.44
C PHE A 35 6.72 7.47 -20.49
N THR A 36 6.41 7.44 -21.79
CA THR A 36 7.40 7.75 -22.84
C THR A 36 7.66 9.24 -22.98
N ARG A 37 6.85 10.07 -22.33
CA ARG A 37 6.91 11.54 -22.36
C ARG A 37 7.29 12.08 -20.99
N ASP A 38 8.19 13.06 -20.97
CA ASP A 38 8.58 13.75 -19.73
C ASP A 38 7.37 14.27 -18.94
N SER A 39 6.36 14.80 -19.63
CA SER A 39 5.14 15.31 -18.99
C SER A 39 4.35 14.24 -18.23
N GLY A 40 4.26 13.00 -18.75
CA GLY A 40 3.58 11.91 -18.07
C GLY A 40 4.38 11.40 -16.86
N GLN A 41 5.71 11.44 -16.96
CA GLN A 41 6.60 11.11 -15.86
C GLN A 41 6.56 12.15 -14.74
N ASP A 42 6.60 13.44 -15.08
CA ASP A 42 6.50 14.54 -14.13
C ASP A 42 5.15 14.55 -13.42
N GLU A 43 4.09 14.24 -14.15
CA GLU A 43 2.75 14.07 -13.59
C GLU A 43 2.68 12.89 -12.61
N PHE A 44 3.34 11.77 -12.91
CA PHE A 44 3.46 10.66 -11.96
C PHE A 44 4.16 11.10 -10.66
N VAL A 45 5.31 11.78 -10.77
CA VAL A 45 6.05 12.33 -9.62
C VAL A 45 5.13 13.20 -8.78
N ARG A 46 4.44 14.16 -9.42
CA ARG A 46 3.50 15.08 -8.76
C ARG A 46 2.39 14.34 -8.01
N ARG A 47 1.76 13.33 -8.64
CA ARG A 47 0.69 12.53 -8.02
C ARG A 47 1.20 11.73 -6.83
N VAL A 48 2.41 11.18 -6.89
CA VAL A 48 3.03 10.45 -5.78
C VAL A 48 3.30 11.37 -4.58
N HIS A 49 3.82 12.58 -4.81
CA HIS A 49 3.99 13.57 -3.73
C HIS A 49 2.66 14.00 -3.12
N ALA A 50 1.62 14.21 -3.94
CA ALA A 50 0.29 14.55 -3.44
C ALA A 50 -0.31 13.41 -2.59
N ALA A 51 -0.33 12.19 -3.13
CA ALA A 51 -0.88 11.02 -2.45
C ALA A 51 -0.15 10.73 -1.13
N SER A 52 1.19 10.82 -1.11
CA SER A 52 1.97 10.59 0.12
C SER A 52 1.72 11.65 1.18
N ARG A 53 1.56 12.92 0.79
CA ARG A 53 1.19 13.99 1.73
C ARG A 53 -0.18 13.74 2.33
N ASP A 54 -1.16 13.41 1.49
CA ASP A 54 -2.55 13.24 1.93
C ASP A 54 -2.69 11.99 2.81
N TYR A 55 -2.06 10.88 2.43
CA TYR A 55 -2.01 9.66 3.24
C TYR A 55 -1.34 9.91 4.60
N CYS A 56 -0.16 10.53 4.62
CA CYS A 56 0.61 10.74 5.85
C CYS A 56 0.05 11.84 6.75
N ARG A 57 -0.85 12.70 6.26
CA ARG A 57 -1.62 13.62 7.11
C ARG A 57 -2.58 12.83 8.00
N ASP A 58 -3.19 11.79 7.44
CA ASP A 58 -4.31 11.09 8.07
C ASP A 58 -3.86 9.77 8.74
N ARG A 59 -2.65 9.27 8.43
CA ARG A 59 -2.17 7.90 8.76
C ARG A 59 -0.69 7.80 9.13
N ILE A 60 -0.15 8.82 9.80
CA ILE A 60 1.28 8.89 10.15
C ILE A 60 1.76 7.72 11.02
N GLU A 61 0.85 7.13 11.78
CA GLU A 61 1.05 6.01 12.70
C GLU A 61 1.33 4.67 12.01
N ILE A 62 1.12 4.57 10.69
CA ILE A 62 1.23 3.31 9.93
C ILE A 62 2.66 3.05 9.42
N VAL A 63 3.60 4.00 9.55
CA VAL A 63 4.92 3.88 8.89
C VAL A 63 6.09 3.65 9.86
N THR A 64 6.62 2.42 9.78
CA THR A 64 7.85 1.84 10.36
C THR A 64 7.97 1.83 11.89
N PRO A 65 8.23 0.68 12.52
CA PRO A 65 8.23 0.52 13.98
C PRO A 65 9.29 1.39 14.70
N ASP A 66 10.38 1.75 14.02
CA ASP A 66 11.52 2.42 14.65
C ASP A 66 11.41 3.96 14.65
N ARG A 67 10.50 4.55 13.83
CA ARG A 67 10.30 6.01 13.70
C ARG A 67 8.83 6.40 13.49
N LEU A 68 7.96 5.82 14.30
CA LEU A 68 6.52 6.12 14.27
C LEU A 68 6.28 7.61 14.53
N GLY A 69 5.45 8.26 13.71
CA GLY A 69 5.07 9.66 13.89
C GLY A 69 5.97 10.70 13.21
N GLU A 70 7.02 10.30 12.47
CA GLU A 70 7.79 11.24 11.65
C GLU A 70 7.16 11.42 10.25
N VAL A 71 6.62 12.62 9.98
CA VAL A 71 5.92 12.93 8.70
C VAL A 71 6.85 12.75 7.49
N SER A 72 8.12 13.13 7.63
CA SER A 72 9.13 13.00 6.57
C SER A 72 9.40 11.52 6.23
N VAL A 73 9.50 10.67 7.25
CA VAL A 73 9.70 9.22 7.11
C VAL A 73 8.48 8.57 6.47
N CYS A 74 7.28 8.91 6.94
CA CYS A 74 6.04 8.44 6.33
C CYS A 74 6.00 8.75 4.82
N ARG A 75 6.25 10.00 4.44
CA ARG A 75 6.22 10.42 3.03
C ARG A 75 7.31 9.70 2.23
N ALA A 76 8.54 9.63 2.73
CA ALA A 76 9.63 8.95 2.05
C ALA A 76 9.30 7.48 1.76
N GLU A 77 8.76 6.77 2.75
CA GLU A 77 8.40 5.35 2.59
C GLU A 77 7.22 5.17 1.63
N MET A 78 6.19 6.00 1.71
CA MET A 78 5.05 5.95 0.79
C MET A 78 5.47 6.19 -0.65
N ARG A 79 6.34 7.17 -0.91
CA ARG A 79 6.90 7.41 -2.25
C ARG A 79 7.73 6.21 -2.73
N ARG A 80 8.52 5.60 -1.84
CA ARG A 80 9.30 4.39 -2.12
C ARG A 80 8.41 3.21 -2.51
N LEU A 81 7.29 3.00 -1.81
CA LEU A 81 6.32 1.94 -2.11
C LEU A 81 5.60 2.19 -3.42
N ALA A 82 5.15 3.43 -3.69
CA ALA A 82 4.54 3.79 -4.96
C ALA A 82 5.45 3.51 -6.15
N TYR A 83 6.75 3.81 -6.02
CA TYR A 83 7.74 3.48 -7.04
C TYR A 83 7.89 1.96 -7.23
N ARG A 84 7.96 1.17 -6.15
CA ARG A 84 8.07 -0.30 -6.24
C ARG A 84 6.82 -0.98 -6.79
N ALA A 85 5.66 -0.33 -6.71
CA ALA A 85 4.41 -0.83 -7.26
C ALA A 85 4.27 -0.59 -8.77
N LEU A 86 5.16 0.19 -9.40
CA LEU A 86 5.11 0.40 -10.85
C LEU A 86 5.52 -0.86 -11.63
N PRO A 87 4.91 -1.09 -12.80
CA PRO A 87 5.43 -2.05 -13.77
C PRO A 87 6.88 -1.75 -14.14
N ALA A 88 7.72 -2.78 -14.22
CA ALA A 88 9.16 -2.64 -14.49
C ALA A 88 9.52 -1.76 -15.70
N PRO A 89 8.80 -1.81 -16.85
CA PRO A 89 9.11 -0.92 -17.97
C PRO A 89 8.97 0.58 -17.62
N ARG A 90 7.99 0.94 -16.79
CA ARG A 90 7.75 2.33 -16.36
C ARG A 90 8.78 2.79 -15.33
N MET A 91 9.23 1.88 -14.47
CA MET A 91 10.35 2.14 -13.56
C MET A 91 11.63 2.48 -14.35
N GLN A 92 11.90 1.74 -15.42
CA GLN A 92 13.06 1.97 -16.27
C GLN A 92 12.98 3.33 -16.98
N GLN A 93 11.82 3.68 -17.56
CA GLN A 93 11.60 4.99 -18.20
C GLN A 93 11.86 6.16 -17.24
N LEU A 94 11.37 6.07 -15.99
CA LEU A 94 11.65 7.06 -14.96
C LEU A 94 13.12 7.14 -14.57
N ALA A 95 13.83 6.00 -14.56
CA ALA A 95 15.24 5.95 -14.23
C ALA A 95 16.11 6.59 -15.32
N GLU A 96 15.83 6.30 -16.59
CA GLU A 96 16.52 6.86 -17.76
C GLU A 96 16.36 8.38 -17.85
N ALA A 97 15.18 8.90 -17.50
CA ALA A 97 14.92 10.34 -17.44
C ALA A 97 15.39 11.03 -16.13
N GLY A 98 16.04 10.29 -15.22
CA GLY A 98 16.54 10.82 -13.94
C GLY A 98 15.46 11.18 -12.90
N ARG A 99 14.19 10.84 -13.15
CA ARG A 99 13.05 11.17 -12.27
C ARG A 99 12.97 10.33 -11.01
N LEU A 100 13.74 9.25 -10.93
CA LEU A 100 13.88 8.46 -9.70
C LEU A 100 14.30 9.30 -8.49
N ARG A 101 15.18 10.30 -8.70
CA ARG A 101 15.66 11.19 -7.65
C ARG A 101 14.59 12.17 -7.17
N ALA A 102 13.65 12.53 -8.04
CA ALA A 102 12.55 13.43 -7.69
C ALA A 102 11.46 12.73 -6.84
N ILE A 103 11.45 11.39 -6.79
CA ILE A 103 10.47 10.60 -6.04
C ILE A 103 11.00 10.21 -4.65
N ARG A 104 12.30 9.89 -4.51
CA ARG A 104 12.91 9.53 -3.22
C ARG A 104 12.98 10.71 -2.28
#